data_AF-A0A4S4GDM3-F1
#
_entry.id   AF-A0A4S4GDM3-F1
#
_cell.length_a   1.000
_cell.length_b   1.000
_cell.length_c   1.000
_cell.angle_alpha   90.00
_cell.angle_beta   90.00
_cell.angle_gamma   90.00
#
_symmetry.space_group_name_H-M   'P 1'
#
loop_
_entity.id
_entity.type
_entity.pdbx_description
1 polymer ?
#
loop_
_entity_poly.entity_id
_entity_poly.type
_entity_poly.pdbx_seq_one_letter_code
_entity_poly.pdbx_strand_id
1 'polypeptide(L)' 'GSTQYNAMVEEIRKTLGLTSLRFNSIETIVKSIGLPKCKICTHCFDGSSYE' A
#
# COMPACT_ATOMS: atom_id res chain seq x y z
N GLY A 1 -8.78 1.16 -9.05
CA GLY A 1 -7.96 2.37 -8.83
C GLY A 1 -7.95 3.19 -10.10
N SER A 2 -7.14 4.25 -10.15
CA SER A 2 -6.87 4.98 -11.39
C SER A 2 -6.31 4.06 -12.47
N THR A 3 -6.35 4.47 -13.73
CA THR A 3 -5.77 3.70 -14.85
C THR A 3 -4.31 3.37 -14.60
N GLN A 4 -3.53 4.34 -14.08
CA GLN A 4 -2.12 4.19 -13.74
C GLN A 4 -1.91 3.18 -12.61
N TYR A 5 -2.73 3.23 -11.57
CA TYR A 5 -2.65 2.27 -10.46
C TYR A 5 -2.94 0.84 -10.93
N ASN A 6 -4.00 0.66 -11.74
CA ASN A 6 -4.35 -0.68 -12.23
C ASN A 6 -3.25 -1.24 -13.14
N ALA A 7 -2.61 -0.40 -13.97
CA ALA A 7 -1.46 -0.78 -14.79
C ALA A 7 -0.24 -1.18 -13.93
N MET A 8 0.08 -0.41 -12.89
CA MET A 8 1.16 -0.74 -11.94
C MET A 8 0.93 -2.11 -11.28
N VAL A 9 -0.29 -2.36 -10.78
CA VAL A 9 -0.63 -3.65 -10.14
C VAL A 9 -0.45 -4.80 -11.12
N GLU A 10 -0.90 -4.64 -12.37
CA GLU A 10 -0.83 -5.70 -13.37
C GLU A 10 0.61 -6.02 -13.78
N GLU A 11 1.47 -5.01 -13.93
CA GLU A 11 2.89 -5.24 -14.25
C GLU A 11 3.66 -5.92 -13.11
N ILE A 12 3.38 -5.55 -11.85
CA ILE A 12 3.96 -6.24 -10.69
C ILE A 12 3.47 -7.69 -10.63
N ARG A 13 2.16 -7.94 -10.85
CA ARG A 13 1.58 -9.28 -10.87
C ARG A 13 2.27 -10.17 -11.90
N LYS A 14 2.48 -9.66 -13.12
CA LYS A 14 3.19 -10.38 -14.20
C LYS A 14 4.65 -10.64 -13.83
N THR A 15 5.37 -9.63 -13.36
CA THR A 15 6.80 -9.73 -13.00
C THR A 15 7.04 -10.79 -11.92
N LEU A 16 6.15 -10.87 -10.93
CA LEU A 16 6.22 -11.84 -9.84
C LEU A 16 5.58 -13.21 -10.18
N GLY A 17 4.97 -13.37 -11.36
CA GLY A 17 4.35 -14.62 -11.79
C GLY A 17 3.09 -15.04 -10.99
N LEU A 18 2.31 -14.09 -10.46
CA LEU A 18 1.17 -14.36 -9.59
C LEU A 18 -0.14 -14.51 -10.37
N THR A 19 -1.09 -15.32 -9.87
CA THR A 19 -2.44 -15.41 -10.47
C THR A 19 -3.26 -14.14 -10.26
N SER A 20 -3.11 -13.51 -9.09
CA SER A 20 -3.75 -12.24 -8.75
C SER A 20 -2.88 -11.44 -7.78
N LEU A 21 -3.06 -10.12 -7.76
CA LEU A 21 -2.35 -9.22 -6.84
C LEU A 21 -3.31 -8.12 -6.38
N ARG A 22 -3.30 -7.81 -5.09
CA ARG A 22 -4.00 -6.67 -4.50
C ARG A 22 -3.18 -6.11 -3.34
N PHE A 23 -2.93 -4.81 -3.35
CA PHE A 23 -2.34 -4.11 -2.21
C PHE A 23 -3.42 -3.73 -1.19
N ASN A 24 -3.07 -3.80 0.10
CA ASN A 24 -3.85 -3.17 1.15
C ASN A 24 -3.57 -1.66 1.18
N SER A 25 -4.57 -0.87 1.53
CA SER A 25 -4.35 0.56 1.77
C SER A 25 -3.68 0.76 3.13
N ILE A 26 -2.96 1.87 3.30
CA ILE A 26 -2.33 2.22 4.58
C ILE A 26 -3.39 2.34 5.68
N GLU A 27 -4.56 2.90 5.37
CA GLU A 27 -5.67 3.03 6.32
C GLU A 27 -6.18 1.66 6.78
N THR A 28 -6.22 0.68 5.87
CA THR A 28 -6.61 -0.69 6.20
C THR A 28 -5.60 -1.30 7.17
N ILE A 29 -4.30 -1.13 6.91
CA ILE A 29 -3.22 -1.61 7.78
C ILE A 29 -3.30 -0.95 9.17
N VAL A 30 -3.46 0.38 9.24
CA VAL A 30 -3.62 1.12 10.50
C VAL A 30 -4.82 0.61 11.29
N LYS A 31 -5.97 0.44 10.62
CA LYS A 31 -7.20 -0.09 11.25
C LYS A 31 -7.00 -1.51 11.79
N SER A 32 -6.32 -2.38 11.04
CA SER A 32 -6.06 -3.76 11.46
C SER A 32 -5.11 -3.86 12.65
N ILE A 33 -4.15 -2.93 12.79
CA ILE A 33 -3.24 -2.87 13.95
C ILE A 33 -3.98 -2.41 15.21
N GLY A 34 -4.97 -1.52 15.09
CA GLY A 34 -5.77 -1.03 16.22
C GLY A 34 -5.10 0.07 17.04
N LEU A 35 -3.99 0.65 16.55
CA LEU A 35 -3.34 1.82 17.13
C LEU A 35 -3.60 3.06 16.24
N PRO A 36 -3.61 4.27 16.82
CA PRO A 36 -3.74 5.50 16.02
C PRO A 36 -2.54 5.68 15.09
N LYS A 37 -2.76 6.26 13.90
CA LYS A 37 -1.72 6.45 12.86
C LYS A 37 -0.45 7.13 13.41
N CYS A 38 -0.57 8.12 14.29
CA CYS A 38 0.58 8.81 14.89
C CYS A 38 1.50 7.91 15.73
N LYS A 39 1.07 6.70 16.08
CA LYS A 39 1.88 5.69 16.79
C LYS A 39 2.38 4.56 15.87
N ILE A 40 2.18 4.69 14.56
CA ILE A 40 2.59 3.71 13.56
C ILE A 40 3.45 4.44 12.53
N CYS A 41 4.70 4.00 12.35
CA CYS A 41 5.54 4.54 11.29
C CYS A 41 4.99 4.08 9.92
N THR A 42 4.56 5.02 9.09
CA THR A 42 4.08 4.77 7.72
C THR A 42 5.01 5.35 6.65
N HIS A 43 6.17 5.87 7.06
CA HIS A 43 7.11 6.64 6.24
C HIS A 43 7.41 6.03 4.87
N CYS A 44 7.76 4.74 4.84
CA CYS A 44 8.15 4.04 3.62
C CYS A 44 7.02 3.99 2.57
N PHE A 45 5.78 4.30 2.95
CA PHE A 45 4.61 4.25 2.09
C PHE A 45 4.03 5.63 1.78
N ASP A 46 4.01 6.55 2.77
CA ASP A 46 3.39 7.87 2.61
C ASP A 46 4.34 9.05 2.77
N GLY A 47 5.62 8.83 3.08
CA GLY A 47 6.61 9.88 3.25
C GLY A 47 6.35 10.78 4.48
N SER A 48 5.50 10.37 5.42
CA SER A 48 5.03 11.24 6.52
C SER A 48 6.06 11.65 7.58
N SER A 49 7.35 11.43 7.37
CA SER A 49 8.40 11.68 8.39
C SER A 49 9.41 12.74 7.97
N TYR A 50 9.18 13.42 6.86
CA TYR A 50 9.85 14.68 6.55
C TYR A 50 9.01 15.82 7.11
N GLU A 51 9.66 16.76 7.80
CA GLU A 51 9.12 18.11 8.06
C GLU A 51 9.13 18.91 6.76
#